data_AF-A0A8T4ATP7-F1
#
_entry.id   AF-A0A8T4ATP7-F1
#
_cell.length_a   1.000
_cell.length_b   1.000
_cell.length_c   1.000
_cell.angle_alpha   90.00
_cell.angle_beta   90.00
_cell.angle_gamma   90.00
#
_symmetry.space_group_name_H-M   'P 1'
#
loop_
_entity.id
_entity.type
_entity.pdbx_description
1 polymer ?
#
loop_
_entity_poly.entity_id
_entity_poly.type
_entity_poly.pdbx_seq_one_letter_code
_entity_poly.pdbx_strand_id
1 'polypeptide(L)'
;MTDDLEEQARKVVEDDDLKHRLVDVYTNSREPFAAPTHIEEKLHGTWLSDEDTARARQFHKTPWPDRFEIVQTMKDERLREFGTRLIFFDARSRLPKEMVDRLDRETAERLISPTGKPMSLIRCLDEINKLEAAENNDQQTSELLNGFRDYIINRTTRVSAFLNIKG
;
A
#
# COMPACT_ATOMS: atom_id res chain seq x y z
N MET A 1 31.15 20.62 -30.69
CA MET A 1 30.23 20.65 -29.52
C MET A 1 29.69 19.26 -29.21
N THR A 2 29.33 18.43 -30.21
CA THR A 2 29.04 16.99 -30.03
C THR A 2 30.31 16.18 -29.73
N ASP A 3 31.42 16.44 -30.41
CA ASP A 3 32.66 15.68 -30.26
C ASP A 3 33.25 15.73 -28.84
N ASP A 4 33.17 16.90 -28.18
CA ASP A 4 33.67 17.08 -26.81
C ASP A 4 32.85 16.26 -25.79
N LEU A 5 31.52 16.17 -26.00
CA LEU A 5 30.64 15.35 -25.15
C LEU A 5 30.90 13.86 -25.35
N GLU A 6 31.13 13.43 -26.60
CA GLU A 6 31.46 12.04 -26.92
C GLU A 6 32.82 11.63 -26.34
N GLU A 7 33.80 12.53 -26.35
CA GLU A 7 35.10 12.25 -25.73
C GLU A 7 35.04 12.20 -24.20
N GLN A 8 34.26 13.07 -23.56
CA GLN A 8 34.02 13.00 -22.11
C GLN A 8 33.28 11.72 -21.72
N ALA A 9 32.25 11.33 -22.49
CA ALA A 9 31.53 10.09 -22.25
C ALA A 9 32.46 8.87 -22.32
N ARG A 10 33.37 8.83 -23.29
CA ARG A 10 34.34 7.75 -23.46
C ARG A 10 35.29 7.63 -22.27
N LYS A 11 35.82 8.76 -21.79
CA LYS A 11 36.69 8.82 -20.60
C LYS A 11 36.01 8.27 -19.35
N VAL A 12 34.74 8.59 -19.14
CA VAL A 12 33.94 8.08 -18.01
C VAL A 12 33.64 6.58 -18.16
N VAL A 13 33.38 6.12 -19.39
CA VAL A 13 33.09 4.70 -19.66
C VAL A 13 34.32 3.81 -19.43
N GLU A 14 35.52 4.29 -19.78
CA GLU A 14 36.78 3.54 -19.65
C GLU A 14 37.37 3.56 -18.23
N ASP A 15 36.95 4.50 -17.37
CA ASP A 15 37.46 4.64 -16.00
C ASP A 15 36.67 3.78 -14.99
N ASP A 16 37.12 2.53 -14.82
CA ASP A 16 36.54 1.59 -13.84
C ASP A 16 36.67 2.09 -12.39
N ASP A 17 37.77 2.75 -12.02
CA ASP A 17 38.01 3.25 -10.67
C ASP A 17 37.02 4.37 -10.31
N LEU A 18 36.76 5.29 -11.24
CA LEU A 18 35.75 6.32 -11.09
C LEU A 18 34.34 5.71 -10.92
N LYS A 19 33.98 4.72 -11.74
CA LYS A 19 32.69 4.02 -11.65
C LYS A 19 32.50 3.36 -10.29
N HIS A 20 33.51 2.65 -9.79
CA HIS A 20 33.46 2.03 -8.46
C HIS A 20 33.30 3.07 -7.36
N ARG A 21 34.12 4.13 -7.37
CA ARG A 21 34.03 5.22 -6.38
C ARG A 21 32.67 5.90 -6.37
N LEU A 22 32.05 6.10 -7.54
CA LEU A 22 30.70 6.66 -7.64
C LEU A 22 29.65 5.72 -7.04
N VAL A 23 29.73 4.42 -7.34
CA VAL A 23 28.83 3.40 -6.75
C VAL A 23 29.00 3.34 -5.24
N ASP A 24 30.23 3.38 -4.74
CA ASP A 24 30.53 3.33 -3.31
C ASP A 24 30.01 4.58 -2.59
N VAL A 25 30.26 5.78 -3.12
CA VAL A 25 29.75 7.02 -2.55
C VAL A 25 28.22 7.02 -2.56
N TYR A 26 27.60 6.60 -3.66
CA TYR A 26 26.15 6.52 -3.76
C TYR A 26 25.55 5.52 -2.78
N THR A 27 26.15 4.35 -2.64
CA THR A 27 25.65 3.27 -1.77
C THR A 27 25.82 3.64 -0.30
N ASN A 28 26.96 4.21 0.07
CA ASN A 28 27.27 4.59 1.46
C ASN A 28 26.61 5.90 1.91
N SER A 29 26.20 6.77 0.97
CA SER A 29 25.45 7.99 1.30
C SER A 29 23.94 7.77 1.46
N ARG A 30 23.45 6.57 1.16
CA ARG A 30 22.04 6.23 1.30
C ARG A 30 21.71 5.79 2.72
N GLU A 31 20.78 6.51 3.34
CA GLU A 31 20.08 6.02 4.53
C GLU A 31 19.31 4.73 4.19
N PRO A 32 19.47 3.64 4.96
CA PRO A 32 18.69 2.43 4.77
C PRO A 32 17.19 2.74 4.83
N PHE A 33 16.42 2.21 3.89
CA PHE A 33 14.97 2.29 4.00
C PHE A 33 14.51 1.55 5.25
N ALA A 34 13.57 2.14 5.99
CA ALA A 34 12.92 1.47 7.10
C ALA A 34 12.29 0.16 6.59
N ALA A 35 12.36 -0.89 7.43
CA ALA A 35 11.77 -2.17 7.08
C ALA A 35 10.25 -2.00 6.83
N PRO A 36 9.72 -2.59 5.74
CA PRO A 36 8.31 -2.45 5.39
C PRO A 36 7.45 -3.10 6.47
N THR A 37 6.49 -2.35 6.99
CA THR A 37 5.49 -2.81 7.97
C THR A 37 4.29 -3.43 7.26
N HIS A 38 3.92 -2.89 6.11
CA HIS A 38 2.77 -3.35 5.32
C HIS A 38 3.20 -4.04 4.03
N ILE A 39 2.37 -4.95 3.53
CA ILE A 39 2.68 -5.71 2.31
C ILE A 39 2.80 -4.78 1.08
N GLU A 40 2.04 -3.68 1.06
CA GLU A 40 2.08 -2.62 0.05
C GLU A 40 3.46 -1.97 -0.08
N GLU A 41 4.18 -1.84 1.04
CA GLU A 41 5.51 -1.24 1.07
C GLU A 41 6.58 -2.17 0.48
N LYS A 42 6.26 -3.46 0.28
CA LYS A 42 7.13 -4.45 -0.36
C LYS A 42 7.02 -4.50 -1.89
N LEU A 43 6.18 -3.66 -2.51
CA LEU A 43 5.92 -3.72 -3.96
C LEU A 43 7.18 -3.57 -4.80
N HIS A 44 8.11 -2.71 -4.36
CA HIS A 44 9.35 -2.40 -5.08
C HIS A 44 10.56 -3.19 -4.58
N GLY A 45 10.36 -4.21 -3.74
CA GLY A 45 11.46 -4.99 -3.15
C GLY A 45 12.10 -5.98 -4.12
N THR A 46 11.29 -6.71 -4.90
CA THR A 46 11.75 -7.74 -5.83
C THR A 46 10.84 -7.85 -7.04
N TRP A 47 11.39 -8.33 -8.16
CA TRP A 47 10.62 -8.69 -9.35
C TRP A 47 9.89 -10.02 -9.16
N LEU A 48 8.73 -10.15 -9.82
CA LEU A 48 7.99 -11.40 -9.86
C LEU A 48 8.72 -12.41 -10.78
N SER A 49 8.60 -13.70 -10.45
CA SER A 49 9.01 -14.75 -11.37
C SER A 49 8.08 -14.81 -12.60
N ASP A 50 8.56 -15.41 -13.69
CA ASP A 50 7.72 -15.66 -14.87
C ASP A 50 6.50 -16.54 -14.54
N GLU A 51 6.69 -17.50 -13.65
CA GLU A 51 5.65 -18.41 -13.17
C GLU A 51 4.55 -17.66 -12.41
N ASP A 52 4.93 -16.80 -11.46
CA ASP A 52 3.99 -15.96 -10.72
C ASP A 52 3.34 -14.89 -11.61
N THR A 53 4.07 -14.38 -12.60
CA THR A 53 3.51 -13.48 -13.63
C THR A 53 2.43 -14.19 -14.45
N ALA A 54 2.65 -15.45 -14.83
CA ALA A 54 1.67 -16.26 -15.53
C ALA A 54 0.44 -16.54 -14.65
N ARG A 55 0.63 -16.88 -13.37
CA ARG A 55 -0.47 -17.07 -12.41
C ARG A 55 -1.29 -15.81 -12.18
N ALA A 56 -0.64 -14.64 -12.07
CA ALA A 56 -1.34 -13.37 -11.94
C ALA A 56 -2.24 -13.10 -13.16
N ARG A 57 -1.75 -13.37 -14.38
CA ARG A 57 -2.57 -13.28 -15.61
C ARG A 57 -3.72 -14.28 -15.61
N GLN A 58 -3.48 -15.51 -15.16
CA GLN A 58 -4.51 -16.54 -15.05
C GLN A 58 -5.61 -16.12 -14.06
N PHE A 59 -5.23 -15.61 -12.89
CA PHE A 59 -6.16 -15.09 -11.87
C PHE A 59 -7.16 -14.10 -12.47
N HIS A 60 -6.69 -13.10 -13.22
CA HIS A 60 -7.57 -12.08 -13.81
C HIS A 60 -8.53 -12.62 -14.89
N LYS A 61 -8.16 -13.71 -15.58
CA LYS A 61 -8.99 -14.35 -16.61
C LYS A 61 -9.98 -15.38 -16.05
N THR A 62 -9.75 -15.84 -14.83
CA THR A 62 -10.53 -16.93 -14.22
C THR A 62 -11.80 -16.37 -13.57
N PRO A 63 -12.94 -17.09 -13.60
CA PRO A 63 -14.13 -16.72 -12.83
C PRO A 63 -13.87 -16.70 -11.32
N TRP A 64 -14.60 -15.86 -10.58
CA TRP A 64 -14.42 -15.69 -9.13
C TRP A 64 -14.41 -16.99 -8.30
N PRO A 65 -15.24 -18.01 -8.56
CA PRO A 65 -15.24 -19.25 -7.78
C PRO A 65 -13.89 -19.97 -7.71
N ASP A 66 -13.06 -19.86 -8.75
CA ASP A 66 -11.81 -20.65 -8.87
C ASP A 66 -10.55 -19.80 -8.62
N ARG A 67 -10.70 -18.49 -8.39
CA ARG A 67 -9.56 -17.58 -8.21
C ARG A 67 -8.75 -17.86 -6.94
N PHE A 68 -9.40 -18.31 -5.87
CA PHE A 68 -8.72 -18.55 -4.60
C PHE A 68 -7.70 -19.70 -4.71
N GLU A 69 -8.03 -20.75 -5.46
CA GLU A 69 -7.10 -21.86 -5.71
C GLU A 69 -5.85 -21.37 -6.46
N ILE A 70 -6.01 -20.51 -7.47
CA ILE A 70 -4.88 -19.92 -8.20
C ILE A 70 -3.99 -19.12 -7.25
N VAL A 71 -4.58 -18.28 -6.40
CA VAL A 71 -3.84 -17.47 -5.41
C VAL A 71 -2.99 -18.36 -4.51
N GLN A 72 -3.51 -19.50 -4.05
CA GLN A 72 -2.75 -20.41 -3.19
C GLN A 72 -1.52 -21.02 -3.86
N THR A 73 -1.49 -21.09 -5.19
CA THR A 73 -0.33 -21.63 -5.93
C THR A 73 0.80 -20.61 -6.14
N MET A 74 0.57 -19.32 -5.87
CA MET A 74 1.57 -18.26 -6.09
C MET A 74 2.71 -18.36 -5.06
N LYS A 75 3.96 -18.22 -5.53
CA LYS A 75 5.15 -18.32 -4.68
C LYS A 75 5.45 -17.00 -3.97
N ASP A 76 5.26 -15.88 -4.66
CA ASP A 76 5.40 -14.55 -4.07
C ASP A 76 4.30 -14.27 -3.02
N GLU A 77 4.71 -13.95 -1.80
CA GLU A 77 3.78 -13.64 -0.70
C GLU A 77 2.90 -12.42 -0.97
N ARG A 78 3.40 -11.44 -1.73
CA ARG A 78 2.67 -10.21 -2.07
C ARG A 78 1.50 -10.56 -2.96
N LEU A 79 1.70 -11.42 -3.94
CA LEU A 79 0.62 -11.87 -4.81
C LEU A 79 -0.42 -12.71 -4.06
N ARG A 80 0.01 -13.56 -3.12
CA ARG A 80 -0.94 -14.30 -2.28
C ARG A 80 -1.82 -13.36 -1.46
N GLU A 81 -1.23 -12.38 -0.81
CA GLU A 81 -1.97 -11.43 0.02
C GLU A 81 -2.85 -10.49 -0.81
N PHE A 82 -2.34 -9.90 -1.89
CA PHE A 82 -3.14 -9.03 -2.76
C PHE A 82 -4.25 -9.78 -3.48
N GLY A 83 -3.98 -10.99 -3.99
CA GLY A 83 -5.00 -11.83 -4.61
C GLY A 83 -6.11 -12.18 -3.62
N THR A 84 -5.76 -12.54 -2.39
CA THR A 84 -6.74 -12.81 -1.33
C THR A 84 -7.57 -11.57 -1.00
N ARG A 85 -6.96 -10.39 -0.87
CA ARG A 85 -7.66 -9.12 -0.62
C ARG A 85 -8.60 -8.72 -1.76
N LEU A 86 -8.20 -8.91 -3.02
CA LEU A 86 -9.08 -8.67 -4.17
C LEU A 86 -10.33 -9.57 -4.10
N ILE A 87 -10.16 -10.87 -3.83
CA ILE A 87 -11.31 -11.76 -3.65
C ILE A 87 -12.16 -11.31 -2.45
N PHE A 88 -11.56 -10.84 -1.37
CA PHE A 88 -12.30 -10.34 -0.20
C PHE A 88 -13.20 -9.14 -0.55
N PHE A 89 -12.72 -8.20 -1.37
CA PHE A 89 -13.50 -7.03 -1.76
C PHE A 89 -14.58 -7.35 -2.80
N ASP A 90 -14.28 -8.19 -3.79
CA ASP A 90 -15.16 -8.40 -4.94
C ASP A 90 -16.03 -9.66 -4.85
N ALA A 91 -15.59 -10.68 -4.11
CA ALA A 91 -16.20 -12.01 -4.06
C ALA A 91 -16.05 -12.68 -2.69
N ARG A 92 -16.29 -11.93 -1.61
CA ARG A 92 -16.06 -12.33 -0.21
C ARG A 92 -16.56 -13.73 0.16
N SER A 93 -17.72 -14.14 -0.36
CA SER A 93 -18.33 -15.45 -0.10
C SER A 93 -17.55 -16.63 -0.71
N ARG A 94 -16.56 -16.35 -1.56
CA ARG A 94 -15.66 -17.34 -2.17
C ARG A 94 -14.40 -17.60 -1.35
N LEU A 95 -14.19 -16.87 -0.26
CA LEU A 95 -13.09 -17.13 0.67
C LEU A 95 -13.52 -18.06 1.80
N PRO A 96 -12.57 -18.87 2.33
CA PRO A 96 -12.79 -19.56 3.59
C PRO A 96 -13.12 -18.57 4.71
N LYS A 97 -14.01 -18.97 5.62
CA LYS A 97 -14.44 -18.12 6.75
C LYS A 97 -13.25 -17.56 7.54
N GLU A 98 -12.23 -18.38 7.78
CA GLU A 98 -11.03 -17.97 8.50
C GLU A 98 -10.30 -16.79 7.83
N MET A 99 -10.20 -16.80 6.49
CA MET A 99 -9.57 -15.70 5.75
C MET A 99 -10.43 -14.43 5.79
N VAL A 100 -11.75 -14.59 5.73
CA VAL A 100 -12.69 -13.48 5.88
C VAL A 100 -12.55 -12.85 7.27
N ASP A 101 -12.59 -13.66 8.33
CA ASP A 101 -12.47 -13.17 9.71
C ASP A 101 -11.11 -12.49 9.95
N ARG A 102 -10.01 -13.05 9.43
CA ARG A 102 -8.68 -12.44 9.48
C ARG A 102 -8.68 -11.07 8.81
N LEU A 103 -9.16 -10.98 7.58
CA LEU A 103 -9.15 -9.72 6.81
C LEU A 103 -10.10 -8.67 7.36
N ASP A 104 -11.25 -9.06 7.89
CA ASP A 104 -12.16 -8.14 8.61
C ASP A 104 -11.45 -7.53 9.81
N ARG A 105 -10.78 -8.36 10.61
CA ARG A 105 -10.05 -7.90 11.79
C ARG A 105 -8.88 -7.00 11.44
N GLU A 106 -8.02 -7.40 10.50
CA GLU A 106 -6.90 -6.58 10.04
C GLU A 106 -7.37 -5.23 9.46
N THR A 107 -8.47 -5.24 8.70
CA THR A 107 -9.05 -4.00 8.15
C THR A 107 -9.57 -3.10 9.28
N ALA A 108 -10.29 -3.66 10.23
CA ALA A 108 -10.80 -2.92 11.39
C ALA A 108 -9.67 -2.30 12.21
N GLU A 109 -8.63 -3.07 12.54
CA GLU A 109 -7.47 -2.60 13.31
C GLU A 109 -6.72 -1.48 12.56
N ARG A 110 -6.54 -1.59 11.24
CA ARG A 110 -5.96 -0.52 10.42
C ARG A 110 -6.82 0.75 10.41
N LEU A 111 -8.14 0.62 10.32
CA LEU A 111 -9.05 1.77 10.27
C LEU A 111 -9.04 2.63 11.54
N ILE A 112 -8.68 2.06 12.69
CA ILE A 112 -8.59 2.80 13.96
C ILE A 112 -7.14 2.96 14.47
N SER A 113 -6.14 2.67 13.64
CA SER A 113 -4.75 2.77 14.06
C SER A 113 -4.36 4.22 14.42
N PRO A 114 -3.76 4.47 15.59
CA PRO A 114 -3.31 5.80 15.99
C PRO A 114 -2.02 6.22 15.28
N THR A 115 -1.25 5.28 14.71
CA THR A 115 0.01 5.57 14.02
C THR A 115 -0.20 6.24 12.66
N GLY A 116 -1.41 6.12 12.10
CA GLY A 116 -1.86 6.90 10.94
C GLY A 116 -1.15 6.60 9.62
N LYS A 117 -0.58 5.40 9.45
CA LYS A 117 -0.02 4.92 8.18
C LYS A 117 -0.48 3.48 7.88
N PRO A 118 -1.34 3.26 6.86
CA PRO A 118 -2.06 4.25 6.05
C PRO A 118 -3.09 5.07 6.86
N MET A 119 -3.71 6.07 6.22
CA MET A 119 -4.65 7.01 6.86
C MET A 119 -5.80 6.28 7.56
N SER A 120 -5.93 6.49 8.87
CA SER A 120 -6.98 5.90 9.72
C SER A 120 -8.15 6.87 9.94
N LEU A 121 -9.29 6.37 10.38
CA LEU A 121 -10.49 7.17 10.71
C LEU A 121 -10.20 8.21 11.81
N ILE A 122 -9.40 7.83 12.81
CA ILE A 122 -8.95 8.75 13.88
C ILE A 122 -8.18 9.92 13.26
N ARG A 123 -7.20 9.61 12.40
CA ARG A 123 -6.41 10.64 11.74
C ARG A 123 -7.27 11.49 10.79
N CYS A 124 -8.20 10.91 10.06
CA CYS A 124 -9.12 11.68 9.21
C CYS A 124 -9.88 12.71 10.03
N LEU A 125 -10.36 12.34 11.23
CA LEU A 125 -11.05 13.28 12.11
C LEU A 125 -10.13 14.41 12.58
N ASP A 126 -8.88 14.10 12.94
CA ASP A 126 -7.88 15.10 13.29
C ASP A 126 -7.60 16.07 12.13
N GLU A 127 -7.50 15.57 10.90
CA GLU A 127 -7.29 16.41 9.72
C GLU A 127 -8.51 17.30 9.41
N ILE A 128 -9.73 16.80 9.58
CA ILE A 128 -10.95 17.63 9.43
C ILE A 128 -10.95 18.75 10.47
N ASN A 129 -10.63 18.45 11.73
CA ASN A 129 -10.54 19.47 12.79
C ASN A 129 -9.51 20.56 12.46
N LYS A 130 -8.34 20.18 11.91
CA LYS A 130 -7.30 21.14 11.49
C LYS A 130 -7.78 22.03 10.34
N LEU A 131 -8.48 21.45 9.36
CA LEU A 131 -8.99 22.19 8.20
C LEU A 131 -10.07 23.20 8.62
N GLU A 132 -10.95 22.84 9.56
CA GLU A 132 -11.97 23.75 10.09
C GLU A 132 -11.36 24.88 10.92
N ALA A 133 -10.39 24.56 11.78
CA ALA A 133 -9.70 25.55 12.61
C ALA A 133 -8.89 26.58 11.80
N ALA A 134 -8.57 26.27 10.54
CA ALA A 134 -7.89 27.21 9.65
C ALA A 134 -8.83 28.32 9.11
N GLU A 135 -10.16 28.21 9.30
CA GLU A 135 -11.19 29.20 8.92
C GLU A 135 -11.14 29.71 7.47
N ASN A 136 -10.52 28.94 6.56
CA ASN A 136 -10.32 29.31 5.16
C ASN A 136 -11.29 28.61 4.19
N ASN A 137 -12.30 27.93 4.72
CA ASN A 137 -13.17 27.07 3.93
C ASN A 137 -14.40 27.85 3.44
N ASP A 138 -14.76 27.67 2.17
CA ASP A 138 -16.06 28.12 1.67
C ASP A 138 -17.21 27.26 2.25
N GLN A 139 -18.44 27.71 2.02
CA GLN A 139 -19.64 27.03 2.51
C GLN A 139 -19.73 25.59 2.00
N GLN A 140 -19.39 25.36 0.72
CA GLN A 140 -19.47 24.04 0.10
C GLN A 140 -18.46 23.06 0.71
N THR A 141 -17.24 23.53 0.96
CA THR A 141 -16.19 22.77 1.62
C THR A 141 -16.61 22.43 3.04
N SER A 142 -17.21 23.38 3.76
CA SER A 142 -17.69 23.17 5.13
C SER A 142 -18.80 22.13 5.21
N GLU A 143 -19.76 22.15 4.28
CA GLU A 143 -20.82 21.13 4.16
C GLU A 143 -20.24 19.74 3.86
N LEU A 144 -19.26 19.67 2.95
CA LEU A 144 -18.58 18.41 2.62
C LEU A 144 -17.82 17.84 3.82
N LEU A 145 -17.09 18.68 4.57
CA LEU A 145 -16.35 18.28 5.77
C LEU A 145 -17.29 17.76 6.86
N ASN A 146 -18.44 18.41 7.06
CA ASN A 146 -19.47 17.92 7.98
C ASN A 146 -20.00 16.54 7.58
N GLY A 147 -20.30 16.33 6.30
CA GLY A 147 -20.73 15.02 5.81
C GLY A 147 -19.68 13.92 6.02
N PHE A 148 -18.39 14.24 5.79
CA PHE A 148 -17.31 13.30 6.07
C PHE A 148 -17.14 13.02 7.56
N ARG A 149 -17.25 14.04 8.40
CA ARG A 149 -17.19 13.92 9.86
C ARG A 149 -18.25 12.96 10.37
N ASP A 150 -19.50 13.11 9.94
CA ASP A 150 -20.60 12.22 10.33
C ASP A 150 -20.34 10.77 9.90
N TYR A 151 -19.89 10.58 8.66
CA TYR A 151 -19.50 9.26 8.17
C TYR A 151 -18.37 8.64 9.00
N ILE A 152 -17.31 9.40 9.28
CA ILE A 152 -16.14 8.95 10.03
C ILE A 152 -16.52 8.59 11.47
N ILE A 153 -17.32 9.41 12.15
CA ILE A 153 -17.80 9.14 13.50
C ILE A 153 -18.62 7.85 13.51
N ASN A 154 -19.62 7.73 12.62
CA ASN A 154 -20.45 6.53 12.55
C ASN A 154 -19.61 5.27 12.27
N ARG A 155 -18.70 5.36 11.30
CA ARG A 155 -17.82 4.25 10.93
C ARG A 155 -16.89 3.86 12.08
N THR A 156 -16.33 4.83 12.79
CA THR A 156 -15.47 4.61 13.96
C THR A 156 -16.22 3.87 15.06
N THR A 157 -17.44 4.30 15.40
CA THR A 157 -18.28 3.60 16.39
C THR A 157 -18.51 2.13 16.01
N ARG A 158 -18.84 1.87 14.74
CA ARG A 158 -19.07 0.49 14.26
C ARG A 158 -17.81 -0.37 14.31
N VAL A 159 -16.66 0.18 13.94
CA VAL A 159 -15.37 -0.54 13.96
C VAL A 159 -14.92 -0.80 15.39
N SER A 160 -15.02 0.18 16.29
CA SER A 160 -14.68 0.01 17.71
C SER A 160 -15.57 -1.04 18.38
N ALA A 161 -16.88 -1.04 18.07
CA ALA A 161 -17.80 -2.07 18.55
C ALA A 161 -17.42 -3.47 18.03
N PHE A 162 -17.07 -3.60 16.75
CA PHE A 162 -16.61 -4.87 16.17
C PHE A 162 -15.33 -5.39 16.85
N LEU A 163 -14.39 -4.51 17.20
CA LEU A 163 -13.15 -4.87 17.89
C LEU A 163 -13.30 -5.03 19.40
N ASN A 164 -14.51 -4.80 19.96
CA ASN A 164 -14.77 -4.76 21.40
C ASN A 164 -13.87 -3.77 22.16
N ILE A 165 -13.48 -2.66 21.53
CA ILE A 165 -12.72 -1.60 22.17
C ILE A 165 -13.73 -0.69 22.88
N LYS A 166 -13.65 -0.61 24.21
CA LYS A 166 -14.46 0.35 24.97
C LYS A 166 -14.03 1.77 24.58
N GLY A 167 -14.99 2.56 24.11
CA GLY A 167 -14.81 3.98 23.82
C GLY A 167 -14.58 4.80 25.08
#